data_AF-A0A4T0LN64-F1
#
_entry.id   AF-A0A4T0LN64-F1
#
_cell.length_a   1.000
_cell.length_b   1.000
_cell.length_c   1.000
_cell.angle_alpha   90.00
_cell.angle_beta   90.00
_cell.angle_gamma   90.00
#
_symmetry.space_group_name_H-M   'P 1'
#
loop_
_entity.id
_entity.type
_entity.pdbx_description
1 polymer ?
#
loop_
_entity_poly.entity_id
_entity_poly.type
_entity_poly.pdbx_seq_one_letter_code
_entity_poly.pdbx_strand_id
1 'polypeptide(L)'
;MPPPRSSVYGRQSVVPSASHHQLASFLPPPRHLTRDPRPMRDRNYINELKELVHKHLLECAYPFQITAKTLTSPTTKDFQSMFRFLYTDILDPAFIWAKDFQGKPRKFEEEVMMILRDLRYPVADSISKTQLQAASAQHIWPGMLAMLAWLADMNKTMQNWYTPDYCDDPQLAHPSDLNPQDISNWHEKVSYEYASSTYVAFLQNEDEFPNENAELEEIYKRQDEEILKEVEDLEKENQVLRTELEKLEQSPSPLAEATEELQKMKSDKGKFKQLIQHFEEKKSKTETIITKMQSAVEALEKELNEQEIENEKVSKQVEAQNLTPEEIDRMKSTRVQLSDTLDKHRQQMERIKKSNWDLEILSTKAADSLENVVKVYMELCERIGIVPGPPPEKYLHVQFDLDYSRAAATPSEMFSSTDIKGAIKNALIGIRKDATDKHVEVENDNIILQEQVQRVEELVVESQEKVQEISAKLETMKAQTDDEKSRMQAEVSASNSEMREAEQLLHDAQANARKGVLALDQRYQSLMFQYDNLLSTTQNSQQELSQEVVSIVTEIINLKQYVQRTIEDTIKFAEEN
;
A
#
# COMPACT_ATOMS: atom_id res chain seq x y z
N MET A 1 -49.35 19.57 -16.80
CA MET A 1 -49.20 18.65 -15.66
C MET A 1 -47.92 17.85 -15.84
N PRO A 2 -46.91 18.15 -15.01
CA PRO A 2 -46.06 17.18 -14.33
C PRO A 2 -46.11 17.40 -12.79
N PRO A 3 -45.64 16.45 -11.95
CA PRO A 3 -45.91 16.45 -10.51
C PRO A 3 -44.97 17.37 -9.71
N PRO A 4 -45.39 17.88 -8.52
CA PRO A 4 -44.53 18.71 -7.69
C PRO A 4 -43.56 17.84 -6.86
N ARG A 5 -42.30 18.27 -6.81
CA ARG A 5 -41.24 17.71 -5.95
C ARG A 5 -41.49 18.12 -4.49
N SER A 6 -41.43 17.14 -3.60
CA SER A 6 -41.53 17.29 -2.15
C SER A 6 -40.31 18.00 -1.57
N SER A 7 -40.52 19.15 -0.93
CA SER A 7 -39.57 19.79 -0.03
C SER A 7 -39.64 19.09 1.33
N VAL A 8 -38.59 18.34 1.66
CA VAL A 8 -38.28 17.93 3.03
C VAL A 8 -37.42 19.04 3.59
N TYR A 9 -37.95 19.81 4.54
CA TYR A 9 -37.30 20.61 5.59
C TYR A 9 -38.28 21.72 6.01
N GLY A 10 -39.24 21.35 6.86
CA GLY A 10 -40.08 22.31 7.55
C GLY A 10 -39.28 23.03 8.63
N ARG A 11 -39.11 24.35 8.47
CA ARG A 11 -38.66 25.23 9.57
C ARG A 11 -39.75 25.26 10.64
N GLN A 12 -39.47 24.71 11.83
CA GLN A 12 -40.22 25.02 13.03
C GLN A 12 -39.58 26.26 13.70
N SER A 13 -40.34 27.34 13.75
CA SER A 13 -40.05 28.53 14.55
C SER A 13 -40.29 28.21 16.03
N VAL A 14 -39.25 28.33 16.86
CA VAL A 14 -39.35 28.18 18.32
C VAL A 14 -39.55 29.55 18.95
N VAL A 15 -40.70 29.72 19.61
CA VAL A 15 -41.01 30.85 20.52
C VAL A 15 -40.28 30.59 21.85
N PRO A 16 -39.70 31.59 22.52
CA PRO A 16 -38.95 31.35 23.75
C PRO A 16 -39.91 31.07 24.91
N SER A 17 -39.90 29.83 25.41
CA SER A 17 -40.52 29.47 26.69
C SER A 17 -39.41 29.21 27.71
N ALA A 18 -39.36 30.03 28.76
CA ALA A 18 -38.49 29.83 29.89
C ALA A 18 -38.96 28.60 30.69
N SER A 19 -38.31 27.46 30.46
CA SER A 19 -38.51 26.24 31.24
C SER A 19 -37.23 25.41 31.21
N HIS A 20 -36.64 25.19 32.39
CA HIS A 20 -35.45 24.39 32.70
C HIS A 20 -35.17 23.25 31.71
N HIS A 21 -33.93 23.23 31.20
CA HIS A 21 -33.38 22.12 30.41
C HIS A 21 -33.36 20.82 31.24
N GLN A 22 -34.14 19.83 30.83
CA GLN A 22 -34.00 18.44 31.27
C GLN A 22 -33.06 17.70 30.30
N LEU A 23 -31.76 17.65 30.62
CA LEU A 23 -30.76 16.77 29.95
C LEU A 23 -30.82 15.31 30.45
N ALA A 24 -32.01 14.82 30.84
CA ALA A 24 -32.14 13.60 31.63
C ALA A 24 -32.45 12.31 30.82
N SER A 25 -32.35 12.32 29.49
CA SER A 25 -32.90 11.23 28.65
C SER A 25 -31.90 10.23 28.05
N PHE A 26 -30.58 10.39 28.22
CA PHE A 26 -29.58 9.51 27.57
C PHE A 26 -28.74 8.62 28.50
N LEU A 27 -28.95 8.68 29.82
CA LEU A 27 -28.22 7.84 30.78
C LEU A 27 -29.17 6.90 31.54
N PRO A 28 -28.76 5.66 31.85
CA PRO A 28 -29.52 4.79 32.76
C PRO A 28 -29.83 5.54 34.07
N PRO A 29 -31.00 5.28 34.69
CA PRO A 29 -31.32 5.90 35.97
C PRO A 29 -30.21 5.53 36.99
N PRO A 30 -29.68 6.52 37.74
CA PRO A 30 -28.59 6.27 38.68
C PRO A 30 -29.03 5.20 39.71
N ARG A 31 -28.13 4.27 40.03
CA ARG A 31 -28.36 3.28 41.09
C ARG A 31 -28.48 4.04 42.41
N HIS A 32 -29.69 4.11 42.96
CA HIS A 32 -29.95 4.71 44.26
C HIS A 32 -29.25 3.88 45.34
N LEU A 33 -28.21 4.44 45.95
CA LEU A 33 -27.60 3.82 47.12
C LEU A 33 -28.46 4.15 48.34
N THR A 34 -29.14 3.14 48.87
CA THR A 34 -29.96 3.27 50.10
C THR A 34 -29.13 3.60 51.33
N ARG A 35 -27.81 3.41 51.27
CA ARG A 35 -26.86 3.75 52.32
C ARG A 35 -25.53 4.19 51.72
N ASP A 36 -24.92 5.18 52.35
CA ASP A 36 -23.58 5.64 52.01
C ASP A 36 -22.54 4.53 52.21
N PRO A 37 -21.81 4.12 51.15
CA PRO A 37 -20.81 3.05 51.24
C PRO A 37 -19.48 3.53 51.84
N ARG A 38 -19.27 4.84 51.97
CA ARG A 38 -18.02 5.39 52.48
C ARG A 38 -17.87 5.11 53.99
N PRO A 39 -16.65 4.84 54.50
CA PRO A 39 -16.43 4.48 55.90
C PRO A 39 -16.51 5.69 56.84
N MET A 40 -17.71 6.26 57.02
CA MET A 40 -18.00 7.43 57.86
C MET A 40 -17.76 7.24 59.36
N ARG A 41 -17.36 6.04 59.78
CA ARG A 41 -17.00 5.70 61.17
C ARG A 41 -15.48 5.63 61.38
N ASP A 42 -14.71 5.53 60.30
CA ASP A 42 -13.25 5.46 60.37
C ASP A 42 -12.68 6.88 60.56
N ARG A 43 -11.89 7.05 61.61
CA ARG A 43 -11.29 8.34 61.94
C ARG A 43 -10.22 8.75 60.93
N ASN A 44 -9.47 7.79 60.37
CA ASN A 44 -8.41 8.07 59.41
C ASN A 44 -9.02 8.59 58.10
N TYR A 45 -10.03 7.90 57.58
CA TYR A 45 -10.78 8.34 56.41
C TYR A 45 -11.40 9.74 56.59
N ILE A 46 -12.01 10.02 57.75
CA ILE A 46 -12.53 11.37 58.03
C ILE A 46 -11.42 12.42 58.01
N ASN A 47 -10.23 12.10 58.50
CA ASN A 47 -9.09 13.03 58.45
C ASN A 47 -8.60 13.25 57.01
N GLU A 48 -8.55 12.21 56.19
CA GLU A 48 -8.23 12.33 54.75
C GLU A 48 -9.23 13.25 54.04
N LEU A 49 -10.54 13.09 54.30
CA LEU A 49 -11.57 13.99 53.73
C LEU A 49 -11.38 15.45 54.19
N LYS A 50 -10.97 15.67 55.44
CA LYS A 50 -10.65 17.03 55.92
C LYS A 50 -9.47 17.61 55.18
N GLU A 51 -8.40 16.85 55.02
CA GLU A 51 -7.20 17.29 54.31
C GLU A 51 -7.51 17.58 52.84
N LEU A 52 -8.30 16.73 52.19
CA LEU A 52 -8.73 16.92 50.81
C LEU A 52 -9.52 18.22 50.62
N VAL A 53 -10.54 18.44 51.45
CA VAL A 53 -11.35 19.67 51.40
C VAL A 53 -10.50 20.88 51.76
N HIS A 54 -9.65 20.79 52.78
CA HIS A 54 -8.76 21.87 53.18
C HIS A 54 -7.83 22.29 52.05
N LYS A 55 -7.14 21.31 51.45
CA LYS A 55 -6.19 21.51 50.36
C LYS A 55 -6.89 22.14 49.16
N HIS A 56 -8.05 21.60 48.76
CA HIS A 56 -8.76 22.11 47.59
C HIS A 56 -9.30 23.54 47.79
N LEU A 57 -9.82 23.86 48.98
CA LEU A 57 -10.26 25.22 49.28
C LEU A 57 -9.09 26.22 49.25
N LEU A 58 -7.89 25.81 49.67
CA LEU A 58 -6.68 26.65 49.54
C LEU A 58 -6.25 26.81 48.08
N GLU A 59 -6.25 25.73 47.30
CA GLU A 59 -5.92 25.73 45.86
C GLU A 59 -6.83 26.67 45.08
N CYS A 60 -8.13 26.68 45.38
CA CYS A 60 -9.10 27.55 44.72
C CYS A 60 -9.15 28.98 45.27
N ALA A 61 -8.26 29.35 46.19
CA ALA A 61 -8.22 30.67 46.84
C ALA A 61 -9.52 31.05 47.58
N TYR A 62 -10.04 30.14 48.42
CA TYR A 62 -11.22 30.39 49.26
C TYR A 62 -11.09 31.70 50.06
N PRO A 63 -12.08 32.62 49.99
CA PRO A 63 -11.93 33.98 50.49
C PRO A 63 -11.95 34.11 52.03
N PHE A 64 -12.34 33.08 52.77
CA PHE A 64 -12.41 33.11 54.23
C PHE A 64 -11.26 32.31 54.88
N GLN A 65 -10.82 32.75 56.07
CA GLN A 65 -9.70 32.10 56.77
C GLN A 65 -10.03 30.66 57.19
N ILE A 66 -9.25 29.69 56.71
CA ILE A 66 -9.36 28.28 57.10
C ILE A 66 -8.32 27.99 58.19
N THR A 67 -8.77 27.88 59.44
CA THR A 67 -7.92 27.48 60.57
C THR A 67 -8.01 25.96 60.76
N ALA A 68 -7.03 25.32 61.41
CA ALA A 68 -7.06 23.88 61.75
C ALA A 68 -8.33 23.42 62.51
N LYS A 69 -9.04 24.37 63.16
CA LYS A 69 -10.31 24.11 63.86
C LYS A 69 -11.54 24.18 62.95
N THR A 70 -11.48 24.89 61.81
CA THR A 70 -12.63 25.18 60.94
C THR A 70 -13.27 23.90 60.39
N LEU A 71 -12.48 22.90 59.95
CA LEU A 71 -13.00 21.62 59.46
C LEU A 71 -13.16 20.54 60.54
N THR A 72 -12.73 20.82 61.78
CA THR A 72 -12.89 19.91 62.91
C THR A 72 -14.19 20.16 63.67
N SER A 73 -14.56 21.44 63.84
CA SER A 73 -15.81 21.86 64.49
C SER A 73 -16.36 23.11 63.78
N PRO A 74 -16.91 22.98 62.56
CA PRO A 74 -17.42 24.12 61.80
C PRO A 74 -18.69 24.67 62.43
N THR A 75 -18.99 25.94 62.15
CA THR A 75 -20.34 26.49 62.36
C THR A 75 -21.24 26.20 61.16
N THR A 76 -22.56 26.32 61.32
CA THR A 76 -23.49 26.23 60.18
C THR A 76 -23.15 27.24 59.08
N LYS A 77 -22.68 28.44 59.45
CA LYS A 77 -22.25 29.45 58.48
C LYS A 77 -21.00 29.03 57.71
N ASP A 78 -20.05 28.37 58.37
CA ASP A 78 -18.85 27.85 57.70
C ASP A 78 -19.24 26.80 56.66
N PHE A 79 -20.10 25.84 57.02
CA PHE A 79 -20.61 24.86 56.07
C PHE A 79 -21.32 25.50 54.87
N GLN A 80 -22.24 26.43 55.11
CA GLN A 80 -22.96 27.12 54.03
C GLN A 80 -22.00 27.90 53.12
N SER A 81 -20.99 28.55 53.68
CA SER A 81 -20.03 29.36 52.93
C SER A 81 -19.09 28.47 52.10
N MET A 82 -18.62 27.35 52.67
CA MET A 82 -17.82 26.36 51.94
C MET A 82 -18.62 25.71 50.80
N PHE A 83 -19.87 25.32 51.05
CA PHE A 83 -20.73 24.75 50.00
C PHE A 83 -21.00 25.75 48.88
N ARG A 84 -21.38 26.99 49.23
CA ARG A 84 -21.62 28.05 48.23
C ARG A 84 -20.38 28.30 47.39
N PHE A 85 -19.20 28.34 48.00
CA PHE A 85 -17.97 28.54 47.27
C PHE A 85 -17.67 27.37 46.32
N LEU A 86 -17.68 26.14 46.82
CA LEU A 86 -17.39 24.97 45.99
C LEU A 86 -18.39 24.82 44.83
N TYR A 87 -19.66 25.13 45.06
CA TYR A 87 -20.69 24.99 44.04
C TYR A 87 -20.81 26.23 43.14
N THR A 88 -21.09 27.41 43.69
CA THR A 88 -21.36 28.62 42.92
C THR A 88 -20.09 29.28 42.42
N ASP A 89 -19.02 29.37 43.21
CA ASP A 89 -17.83 30.12 42.76
C ASP A 89 -16.91 29.27 41.87
N ILE A 90 -16.95 27.94 42.02
CA ILE A 90 -16.07 27.02 41.29
C ILE A 90 -16.81 26.15 40.26
N LEU A 91 -17.88 25.44 40.66
CA LEU A 91 -18.52 24.45 39.78
C LEU A 91 -19.47 25.09 38.74
N ASP A 92 -20.32 26.02 39.16
CA ASP A 92 -21.31 26.70 38.33
C ASP A 92 -21.38 28.21 38.67
N PRO A 93 -20.45 29.02 38.11
CA PRO A 93 -20.44 30.48 38.25
C PRO A 93 -21.70 31.19 37.75
N ALA A 94 -22.49 30.53 36.90
CA ALA A 94 -23.73 31.08 36.37
C ALA A 94 -24.94 30.76 37.26
N PHE A 95 -24.77 29.96 38.32
CA PHE A 95 -25.86 29.55 39.18
C PHE A 95 -26.46 30.72 39.95
N ILE A 96 -27.79 30.90 39.83
CA ILE A 96 -28.53 31.94 40.53
C ILE A 96 -29.39 31.30 41.63
N TRP A 97 -29.06 31.60 42.88
CA TRP A 97 -29.85 31.16 44.04
C TRP A 97 -31.29 31.69 43.95
N ALA A 98 -32.25 30.78 43.88
CA ALA A 98 -33.63 31.14 43.61
C ALA A 98 -34.25 31.98 44.73
N LYS A 99 -35.14 32.89 44.30
CA LYS A 99 -36.03 33.62 45.19
C LYS A 99 -37.38 32.88 45.26
N ASP A 100 -38.03 32.92 46.41
CA ASP A 100 -39.39 32.43 46.59
C ASP A 100 -40.41 33.31 45.83
N PHE A 101 -41.68 32.90 45.83
CA PHE A 101 -42.77 33.62 45.16
C PHE A 101 -43.01 35.03 45.72
N GLN A 102 -42.39 35.40 46.84
CA GLN A 102 -42.44 36.74 47.45
C GLN A 102 -41.17 37.56 47.19
N GLY A 103 -40.23 37.04 46.38
CA GLY A 103 -38.96 37.69 46.08
C GLY A 103 -37.91 37.58 47.20
N LYS A 104 -38.15 36.78 48.24
CA LYS A 104 -37.18 36.51 49.32
C LYS A 104 -36.28 35.35 48.94
N PRO A 105 -35.02 35.28 49.42
CA PRO A 105 -34.16 34.14 49.13
C PRO A 105 -34.79 32.83 49.64
N ARG A 106 -34.82 31.79 48.80
CA ARG A 106 -35.27 30.46 49.24
C ARG A 106 -34.34 29.96 50.36
N LYS A 107 -34.87 29.10 51.22
CA LYS A 107 -34.09 28.47 52.29
C LYS A 107 -32.94 27.66 51.68
N PHE A 108 -31.74 27.85 52.23
CA PHE A 108 -30.53 27.21 51.75
C PHE A 108 -30.67 25.68 51.65
N GLU A 109 -31.33 25.04 52.60
CA GLU A 109 -31.44 23.58 52.63
C GLU A 109 -32.35 23.03 51.52
N GLU A 110 -33.34 23.82 51.07
CA GLU A 110 -34.20 23.42 49.95
C GLU A 110 -33.45 23.48 48.62
N GLU A 111 -32.67 24.55 48.42
CA GLU A 111 -31.79 24.70 47.25
C GLU A 111 -30.70 23.62 47.22
N VAL A 112 -30.02 23.37 48.34
CA VAL A 112 -28.98 22.31 48.40
C VAL A 112 -29.55 20.94 48.08
N MET A 113 -30.75 20.59 48.56
CA MET A 113 -31.37 19.31 48.19
C MET A 113 -31.69 19.22 46.70
N MET A 114 -32.06 20.32 46.05
CA MET A 114 -32.27 20.36 44.60
C MET A 114 -30.94 20.21 43.86
N ILE A 115 -29.94 21.01 44.22
CA ILE A 115 -28.58 20.95 43.66
C ILE A 115 -28.01 19.54 43.73
N LEU A 116 -28.10 18.88 44.89
CA LEU A 116 -27.59 17.51 45.04
C LEU A 116 -28.32 16.50 44.14
N ARG A 117 -29.62 16.69 43.88
CA ARG A 117 -30.37 15.85 42.95
C ARG A 117 -30.01 16.12 41.49
N ASP A 118 -29.83 17.39 41.13
CA ASP A 118 -29.46 17.80 39.79
C ASP A 118 -28.03 17.35 39.43
N LEU A 119 -27.10 17.47 40.38
CA LEU A 119 -25.75 16.91 40.30
C LEU A 119 -25.69 15.38 40.43
N ARG A 120 -26.85 14.72 40.61
CA ARG A 120 -26.97 13.27 40.81
C ARG A 120 -26.05 12.72 41.90
N TYR A 121 -25.94 13.45 43.01
CA TYR A 121 -25.15 13.03 44.16
C TYR A 121 -25.62 11.65 44.64
N PRO A 122 -24.74 10.61 44.69
CA PRO A 122 -25.17 9.22 44.83
C PRO A 122 -25.99 8.88 46.09
N VAL A 123 -25.84 9.69 47.15
CA VAL A 123 -26.51 9.50 48.44
C VAL A 123 -27.42 10.68 48.81
N ALA A 124 -27.87 11.47 47.82
CA ALA A 124 -28.73 12.63 48.03
C ALA A 124 -29.98 12.32 48.87
N ASP A 125 -30.64 11.19 48.62
CA ASP A 125 -31.87 10.81 49.33
C ASP A 125 -31.64 10.42 50.80
N SER A 126 -30.39 10.13 51.19
CA SER A 126 -30.04 9.86 52.59
C SER A 126 -29.90 11.14 53.44
N ILE A 127 -29.90 12.31 52.79
CA ILE A 127 -29.68 13.61 53.41
C ILE A 127 -31.02 14.34 53.55
N SER A 128 -31.44 14.51 54.80
CA SER A 128 -32.67 15.22 55.13
C SER A 128 -32.45 16.73 55.29
N LYS A 129 -33.52 17.49 55.08
CA LYS A 129 -33.55 18.95 55.34
C LYS A 129 -33.08 19.31 56.76
N THR A 130 -33.49 18.52 57.77
CA THR A 130 -33.13 18.74 59.17
C THR A 130 -31.63 18.55 59.40
N GLN A 131 -30.99 17.60 58.71
CA GLN A 131 -29.54 17.41 58.80
C GLN A 131 -28.77 18.59 58.19
N LEU A 132 -29.26 19.18 57.09
CA LEU A 132 -28.67 20.39 56.50
C LEU A 132 -28.84 21.62 57.41
N GLN A 133 -29.97 21.76 58.09
CA GLN A 133 -30.19 22.83 59.07
C GLN A 133 -29.20 22.74 60.26
N ALA A 134 -28.85 21.51 60.66
CA ALA A 134 -27.93 21.21 61.76
C ALA A 134 -26.58 20.64 61.26
N ALA A 135 -26.07 21.13 60.12
CA ALA A 135 -24.90 20.58 59.45
C ALA A 135 -23.61 20.53 60.32
N SER A 136 -23.50 21.39 61.33
CA SER A 136 -22.37 21.44 62.27
C SER A 136 -22.48 20.45 63.44
N ALA A 137 -23.57 19.69 63.57
CA ALA A 137 -23.72 18.72 64.66
C ALA A 137 -22.70 17.59 64.52
N GLN A 138 -22.06 17.19 65.62
CA GLN A 138 -20.92 16.25 65.61
C GLN A 138 -21.18 14.91 64.92
N HIS A 139 -22.43 14.41 64.96
CA HIS A 139 -22.83 13.15 64.33
C HIS A 139 -23.27 13.31 62.86
N ILE A 140 -23.52 14.54 62.41
CA ILE A 140 -23.95 14.90 61.05
C ILE A 140 -22.76 15.38 60.22
N TRP A 141 -21.81 16.07 60.88
CA TRP A 141 -20.64 16.68 60.23
C TRP A 141 -19.84 15.71 59.34
N PRO A 142 -19.56 14.44 59.71
CA PRO A 142 -18.86 13.52 58.80
C PRO A 142 -19.56 13.36 57.45
N GLY A 143 -20.89 13.31 57.42
CA GLY A 143 -21.65 13.23 56.17
C GLY A 143 -21.60 14.52 55.36
N MET A 144 -21.67 15.67 56.03
CA MET A 144 -21.55 16.99 55.39
C MET A 144 -20.15 17.24 54.84
N LEU A 145 -19.12 16.85 55.58
CA LEU A 145 -17.74 16.89 55.13
C LEU A 145 -17.53 16.00 53.91
N ALA A 146 -18.10 14.80 53.91
CA ALA A 146 -18.00 13.90 52.77
C ALA A 146 -18.79 14.41 51.54
N MET A 147 -19.84 15.20 51.73
CA MET A 147 -20.49 15.93 50.65
C MET A 147 -19.57 17.03 50.09
N LEU A 148 -18.96 17.84 50.96
CA LEU A 148 -18.00 18.87 50.54
C LEU A 148 -16.78 18.27 49.83
N ALA A 149 -16.28 17.13 50.31
CA ALA A 149 -15.18 16.41 49.69
C ALA A 149 -15.57 15.88 48.30
N TRP A 150 -16.78 15.34 48.16
CA TRP A 150 -17.29 14.92 46.85
C TRP A 150 -17.44 16.10 45.87
N LEU A 151 -17.91 17.26 46.35
CA LEU A 151 -17.94 18.48 45.53
C LEU A 151 -16.52 18.96 45.16
N ALA A 152 -15.58 18.89 46.09
CA ALA A 152 -14.18 19.23 45.82
C ALA A 152 -13.56 18.29 44.77
N ASP A 153 -13.83 16.99 44.85
CA ASP A 153 -13.41 16.03 43.83
C ASP A 153 -14.11 16.31 42.48
N MET A 154 -15.41 16.62 42.49
CA MET A 154 -16.14 17.00 41.28
C MET A 154 -15.51 18.24 40.62
N ASN A 155 -15.17 19.26 41.40
CA ASN A 155 -14.50 20.46 40.91
C ASN A 155 -13.15 20.11 40.26
N LYS A 156 -12.33 19.29 40.92
CA LYS A 156 -11.04 18.84 40.37
C LYS A 156 -11.22 18.02 39.09
N THR A 157 -12.18 17.12 39.06
CA THR A 157 -12.48 16.31 37.87
C THR A 157 -12.96 17.17 36.71
N MET A 158 -13.82 18.17 36.96
CA MET A 158 -14.27 19.08 35.90
C MET A 158 -13.14 19.97 35.37
N GLN A 159 -12.28 20.50 36.25
CA GLN A 159 -11.15 21.33 35.83
C GLN A 159 -10.11 20.55 35.01
N ASN A 160 -9.92 19.27 35.31
CA ASN A 160 -8.95 18.40 34.64
C ASN A 160 -9.62 17.44 33.65
N TRP A 161 -10.87 17.68 33.24
CA TRP A 161 -11.64 16.72 32.45
C TRP A 161 -10.97 16.36 31.12
N TYR A 162 -10.22 17.28 30.55
CA TYR A 162 -9.54 17.12 29.26
C TYR A 162 -8.11 16.58 29.39
N THR A 163 -7.65 16.20 30.60
CA THR A 163 -6.32 15.60 30.76
C THR A 163 -6.39 14.07 30.73
N PRO A 164 -5.33 13.41 30.24
CA PRO A 164 -5.28 11.94 30.16
C PRO A 164 -5.46 11.22 31.51
N ASP A 165 -5.15 11.89 32.64
CA ASP A 165 -5.28 11.30 33.98
C ASP A 165 -6.74 11.13 34.44
N TYR A 166 -7.69 11.88 33.85
CA TYR A 166 -9.10 11.92 34.27
C TYR A 166 -10.06 11.44 33.18
N CYS A 167 -9.70 11.53 31.91
CA CYS A 167 -10.51 11.05 30.80
C CYS A 167 -9.65 10.24 29.81
N ASP A 168 -9.98 8.95 29.69
CA ASP A 168 -9.33 8.03 28.76
C ASP A 168 -9.80 8.21 27.30
N ASP A 169 -10.65 9.21 27.00
CA ASP A 169 -11.13 9.46 25.64
C ASP A 169 -10.10 10.28 24.84
N PRO A 170 -9.42 9.68 23.84
CA PRO A 170 -8.41 10.38 23.05
C PRO A 170 -9.01 11.57 22.26
N GLN A 171 -10.32 11.59 22.02
CA GLN A 171 -10.97 12.69 21.33
C GLN A 171 -11.08 13.95 22.20
N LEU A 172 -11.04 13.81 23.53
CA LEU A 172 -11.14 14.92 24.48
C LEU A 172 -9.79 15.45 24.98
N ALA A 173 -8.72 14.66 24.88
CA ALA A 173 -7.37 15.09 25.26
C ALA A 173 -6.75 16.09 24.27
N HIS A 174 -5.83 16.92 24.74
CA HIS A 174 -5.14 17.89 23.89
C HIS A 174 -4.23 17.18 22.85
N PRO A 175 -4.14 17.63 21.58
CA PRO A 175 -3.29 17.00 20.56
C PRO A 175 -1.83 16.81 20.98
N SER A 176 -1.27 17.76 21.74
CA SER A 176 0.14 17.71 22.20
C SER A 176 0.48 16.49 23.08
N ASP A 177 -0.52 15.87 23.71
CA ASP A 177 -0.36 14.73 24.62
C ASP A 177 -0.61 13.37 23.95
N LEU A 178 -0.92 13.38 22.64
CA LEU A 178 -1.42 12.21 21.92
C LEU A 178 -0.47 11.79 20.80
N ASN A 179 -0.46 10.50 20.50
CA ASN A 179 0.25 9.98 19.34
C ASN A 179 -0.67 10.07 18.10
N PRO A 180 -0.23 10.69 16.99
CA PRO A 180 -1.02 10.81 15.77
C PRO A 180 -1.51 9.49 15.20
N GLN A 181 -0.73 8.41 15.37
CA GLN A 181 -1.06 7.09 14.82
C GLN A 181 -2.27 6.43 15.51
N ASP A 182 -2.57 6.83 16.75
CA ASP A 182 -3.65 6.25 17.54
C ASP A 182 -5.03 6.83 17.19
N ILE A 183 -5.08 7.90 16.38
CA ILE A 183 -6.30 8.69 16.13
C ILE A 183 -6.60 8.74 14.64
N SER A 184 -7.69 8.08 14.23
CA SER A 184 -8.07 7.99 12.82
C SER A 184 -8.39 9.35 12.16
N ASN A 185 -8.88 10.31 12.93
CA ASN A 185 -9.25 11.66 12.48
C ASN A 185 -8.27 12.72 13.00
N TRP A 186 -7.00 12.36 13.15
CA TRP A 186 -5.95 13.20 13.71
C TRP A 186 -5.95 14.65 13.16
N HIS A 187 -5.92 14.81 11.83
CA HIS A 187 -5.86 16.14 11.22
C HIS A 187 -7.11 16.99 11.51
N GLU A 188 -8.29 16.37 11.56
CA GLU A 188 -9.53 17.07 11.92
C GLU A 188 -9.48 17.53 13.38
N LYS A 189 -8.96 16.70 14.27
CA LYS A 189 -8.79 17.02 15.69
C LYS A 189 -7.84 18.20 15.89
N VAL A 190 -6.63 18.16 15.29
CA VAL A 190 -5.67 19.26 15.37
C VAL A 190 -6.26 20.55 14.80
N SER A 191 -6.93 20.45 13.64
CA SER A 191 -7.58 21.61 13.02
C SER A 191 -8.70 22.18 13.90
N TYR A 192 -9.48 21.32 14.56
CA TYR A 192 -10.55 21.74 15.45
C TYR A 192 -10.01 22.41 16.72
N GLU A 193 -8.94 21.88 17.31
CA GLU A 193 -8.29 22.49 18.48
C GLU A 193 -7.75 23.88 18.13
N TYR A 194 -7.01 23.98 17.02
CA TYR A 194 -6.50 25.25 16.52
C TYR A 194 -7.64 26.24 16.22
N ALA A 195 -8.69 25.81 15.52
CA ALA A 195 -9.84 26.65 15.23
C ALA A 195 -10.59 27.09 16.50
N SER A 196 -10.69 26.21 17.50
CA SER A 196 -11.36 26.50 18.77
C SER A 196 -10.57 27.53 19.58
N SER A 197 -9.25 27.38 19.66
CA SER A 197 -8.37 28.31 20.37
C SER A 197 -8.34 29.68 19.69
N THR A 198 -8.09 29.72 18.38
CA THR A 198 -8.08 30.97 17.60
C THR A 198 -9.44 31.67 17.57
N TYR A 199 -10.55 30.92 17.63
CA TYR A 199 -11.88 31.52 17.71
C TYR A 199 -12.10 32.30 19.01
N VAL A 200 -11.51 31.86 20.14
CA VAL A 200 -11.58 32.62 21.41
C VAL A 200 -10.86 33.96 21.27
N ALA A 201 -9.66 33.96 20.67
CA ALA A 201 -8.90 35.19 20.39
C ALA A 201 -9.64 36.11 19.40
N PHE A 202 -10.23 35.52 18.35
CA PHE A 202 -11.07 36.24 17.39
C PHE A 202 -12.27 36.93 18.07
N LEU A 203 -12.95 36.26 19.02
CA LEU A 203 -14.03 36.88 19.79
C LEU A 203 -13.56 38.03 20.68
N GLN A 204 -12.27 38.10 20.99
CA GLN A 204 -11.63 39.22 21.69
C GLN A 204 -11.16 40.33 20.73
N ASN A 205 -11.49 40.22 19.43
CA ASN A 205 -11.07 41.10 18.34
C ASN A 205 -9.57 41.05 18.06
N GLU A 206 -8.93 39.90 18.28
CA GLU A 206 -7.57 39.63 17.81
C GLU A 206 -7.62 38.99 16.42
N ASP A 207 -6.78 39.47 15.50
CA ASP A 207 -6.68 38.99 14.11
C ASP A 207 -5.39 38.20 13.83
N GLU A 208 -4.48 38.11 14.82
CA GLU A 208 -3.20 37.39 14.73
C GLU A 208 -3.08 36.38 15.89
N PHE A 209 -2.59 35.17 15.60
CA PHE A 209 -2.58 34.04 16.54
C PHE A 209 -1.17 33.43 16.69
N PRO A 210 -0.17 34.18 17.18
CA PRO A 210 1.23 33.72 17.21
C PRO A 210 1.44 32.52 18.14
N ASN A 211 0.71 32.44 19.25
CA ASN A 211 0.87 31.35 20.22
C ASN A 211 0.31 30.04 19.66
N GLU A 212 -0.90 30.10 19.10
CA GLU A 212 -1.60 28.97 18.50
C GLU A 212 -0.87 28.48 17.25
N ASN A 213 -0.31 29.39 16.46
CA ASN A 213 0.54 29.05 15.32
C ASN A 213 1.81 28.34 15.76
N ALA A 214 2.49 28.84 16.79
CA ALA A 214 3.71 28.21 17.31
C ALA A 214 3.43 26.81 17.87
N GLU A 215 2.31 26.61 18.55
CA GLU A 215 1.89 25.30 19.04
C GLU A 215 1.58 24.33 17.89
N LEU A 216 0.86 24.79 16.86
CA LEU A 216 0.58 24.00 15.66
C LEU A 216 1.87 23.60 14.93
N GLU A 217 2.82 24.54 14.80
CA GLU A 217 4.15 24.27 14.23
C GLU A 217 4.91 23.24 15.05
N GLU A 218 4.86 23.30 16.38
CA GLU A 218 5.53 22.32 17.24
C GLU A 218 4.93 20.91 17.07
N ILE A 219 3.60 20.80 16.99
CA ILE A 219 2.89 19.54 16.77
C ILE A 219 3.36 18.91 15.45
N TYR A 220 3.33 19.67 14.34
CA TYR A 220 3.76 19.14 13.05
C TYR A 220 5.25 18.86 12.98
N LYS A 221 6.09 19.69 13.61
CA LYS A 221 7.52 19.47 13.65
C LYS A 221 7.88 18.16 14.35
N ARG A 222 7.19 17.83 15.44
CA ARG A 222 7.37 16.55 16.14
C ARG A 222 7.01 15.36 15.25
N GLN A 223 5.97 15.50 14.43
CA GLN A 223 5.54 14.48 13.46
C GLN A 223 6.57 14.31 12.34
N ASP A 224 7.03 15.42 11.78
CA ASP A 224 8.05 15.42 10.74
C ASP A 224 9.32 14.75 11.26
N GLU A 225 9.74 15.04 12.50
CA GLU A 225 10.90 14.40 13.13
C GLU A 225 10.74 12.88 13.30
N GLU A 226 9.54 12.39 13.58
CA GLU A 226 9.26 10.95 13.70
C GLU A 226 9.24 10.28 12.32
N ILE A 227 8.55 10.88 11.35
CA ILE A 227 8.49 10.39 9.96
C ILE A 227 9.89 10.38 9.33
N LEU A 228 10.70 11.43 9.56
CA LEU A 228 12.06 11.50 9.04
C LEU A 228 12.96 10.39 9.61
N LYS A 229 12.80 10.04 10.88
CA LYS A 229 13.52 8.89 11.48
C LYS A 229 13.09 7.58 10.83
N GLU A 230 11.78 7.38 10.65
CA GLU A 230 11.26 6.18 9.99
C GLU A 230 11.78 6.06 8.55
N VAL A 231 11.79 7.17 7.80
CA VAL A 231 12.36 7.21 6.44
C VAL A 231 13.85 6.87 6.46
N GLU A 232 14.63 7.43 7.38
CA GLU A 232 16.07 7.16 7.48
C GLU A 232 16.34 5.66 7.78
N ASP A 233 15.55 5.06 8.67
CA ASP A 233 15.68 3.65 9.02
C ASP A 233 15.27 2.74 7.85
N LEU A 234 14.19 3.05 7.15
CA LEU A 234 13.76 2.33 5.94
C LEU A 234 14.77 2.46 4.80
N GLU A 235 15.40 3.62 4.63
CA GLU A 235 16.46 3.83 3.64
C GLU A 235 17.69 2.97 3.95
N LYS A 236 18.11 2.89 5.22
CA LYS A 236 19.20 2.01 5.66
C LYS A 236 18.85 0.54 5.40
N GLU A 237 17.65 0.11 5.74
CA GLU A 237 17.19 -1.26 5.48
C GLU A 237 17.17 -1.56 3.98
N ASN A 238 16.65 -0.64 3.16
CA ASN A 238 16.63 -0.79 1.71
C ASN A 238 18.05 -0.90 1.14
N GLN A 239 19.00 -0.10 1.63
CA GLN A 239 20.41 -0.20 1.23
C GLN A 239 20.99 -1.57 1.58
N VAL A 240 20.75 -2.08 2.79
CA VAL A 240 21.21 -3.42 3.20
C VAL A 240 20.64 -4.49 2.27
N LEU A 241 19.32 -4.48 2.04
CA LEU A 241 18.65 -5.44 1.16
C LEU A 241 19.15 -5.36 -0.28
N ARG A 242 19.41 -4.16 -0.81
CA ARG A 242 20.01 -3.99 -2.14
C ARG A 242 21.41 -4.59 -2.22
N THR A 243 22.25 -4.38 -1.20
CA THR A 243 23.59 -4.98 -1.18
C THR A 243 23.54 -6.50 -1.04
N GLU A 244 22.55 -7.05 -0.34
CA GLU A 244 22.33 -8.49 -0.24
C GLU A 244 21.84 -9.07 -1.58
N LEU A 245 20.91 -8.39 -2.24
CA LEU A 245 20.41 -8.76 -3.56
C LEU A 245 21.54 -8.74 -4.60
N GLU A 246 22.37 -7.70 -4.62
CA GLU A 246 23.53 -7.63 -5.52
C GLU A 246 24.51 -8.79 -5.28
N LYS A 247 24.78 -9.14 -4.02
CA LYS A 247 25.61 -10.31 -3.68
C LYS A 247 24.99 -11.62 -4.18
N LEU A 248 23.68 -11.77 -4.04
CA LEU A 248 22.95 -12.96 -4.50
C LEU A 248 22.92 -13.05 -6.03
N GLU A 249 22.78 -11.92 -6.74
CA GLU A 249 22.84 -11.87 -8.21
C GLU A 249 24.24 -12.14 -8.76
N GLN A 250 25.30 -11.67 -8.07
CA GLN A 250 26.69 -11.92 -8.46
C GLN A 250 27.14 -13.35 -8.12
N SER A 251 26.61 -13.96 -7.07
CA SER A 251 26.89 -15.36 -6.77
C SER A 251 26.24 -16.28 -7.82
N PRO A 252 26.97 -17.24 -8.41
CA PRO A 252 26.34 -18.23 -9.26
C PRO A 252 25.26 -18.94 -8.46
N SER A 253 24.12 -19.24 -9.10
CA SER A 253 23.00 -19.89 -8.43
C SER A 253 23.51 -21.11 -7.64
N PRO A 254 23.28 -21.20 -6.32
CA PRO A 254 23.68 -22.36 -5.52
C PRO A 254 23.15 -23.67 -6.11
N LEU A 255 22.03 -23.59 -6.83
CA LEU A 255 21.48 -24.71 -7.59
C LEU A 255 22.35 -25.08 -8.79
N ALA A 256 22.85 -24.10 -9.55
CA ALA A 256 23.76 -24.35 -10.66
C ALA A 256 25.06 -25.00 -10.19
N GLU A 257 25.67 -24.49 -9.12
CA GLU A 257 26.88 -25.08 -8.52
C GLU A 257 26.62 -26.52 -8.03
N ALA A 258 25.53 -26.75 -7.30
CA ALA A 258 25.13 -28.08 -6.85
C ALA A 258 24.83 -29.04 -8.02
N THR A 259 24.25 -28.56 -9.12
CA THR A 259 24.00 -29.39 -10.32
C THR A 259 25.28 -29.76 -11.04
N GLU A 260 26.25 -28.84 -11.10
CA GLU A 260 27.55 -29.11 -11.71
C GLU A 260 28.35 -30.12 -10.88
N GLU A 261 28.37 -29.98 -9.55
CA GLU A 261 28.95 -30.97 -8.65
C GLU A 261 28.26 -32.33 -8.78
N LEU A 262 26.93 -32.36 -8.82
CA LEU A 262 26.18 -33.60 -8.99
C LEU A 262 26.46 -34.26 -10.34
N GLN A 263 26.66 -33.48 -11.41
CA GLN A 263 27.05 -33.99 -12.72
C GLN A 263 28.48 -34.56 -12.70
N LYS A 264 29.43 -33.87 -12.06
CA LYS A 264 30.81 -34.37 -11.84
C LYS A 264 30.79 -35.70 -11.07
N MET A 265 30.05 -35.75 -9.96
CA MET A 265 29.91 -36.97 -9.14
C MET A 265 29.24 -38.13 -9.91
N LYS A 266 28.23 -37.85 -10.74
CA LYS A 266 27.61 -38.87 -11.61
C LYS A 266 28.59 -39.41 -12.66
N SER A 267 29.36 -38.52 -13.30
CA SER A 267 30.42 -38.90 -14.24
C SER A 267 31.45 -39.80 -13.55
N ASP A 268 31.94 -39.40 -12.38
CA ASP A 268 32.97 -40.15 -11.67
C ASP A 268 32.44 -41.49 -11.16
N LYS A 269 31.20 -41.55 -10.69
CA LYS A 269 30.52 -42.83 -10.39
C LYS A 269 30.46 -43.74 -11.61
N GLY A 270 30.22 -43.20 -12.80
CA GLY A 270 30.26 -43.95 -14.07
C GLY A 270 31.65 -44.51 -14.37
N LYS A 271 32.68 -43.67 -14.28
CA LYS A 271 34.09 -44.07 -14.46
C LYS A 271 34.51 -45.14 -13.46
N PHE A 272 34.15 -44.99 -12.18
CA PHE A 272 34.47 -45.99 -11.15
C PHE A 272 33.77 -47.32 -11.41
N LYS A 273 32.51 -47.32 -11.88
CA LYS A 273 31.82 -48.55 -12.28
C LYS A 273 32.52 -49.26 -13.44
N GLN A 274 32.91 -48.52 -14.47
CA GLN A 274 33.65 -49.09 -15.61
C GLN A 274 35.01 -49.65 -15.17
N LEU A 275 35.71 -48.94 -14.27
CA LEU A 275 36.98 -49.37 -13.73
C LEU A 275 36.84 -50.68 -12.91
N ILE A 276 35.80 -50.76 -12.07
CA ILE A 276 35.47 -51.97 -11.30
C ILE A 276 35.19 -53.13 -12.26
N GLN A 277 34.33 -52.93 -13.26
CA GLN A 277 34.01 -53.96 -14.26
C GLN A 277 35.27 -54.45 -15.00
N HIS A 278 36.13 -53.53 -15.44
CA HIS A 278 37.40 -53.88 -16.09
C HIS A 278 38.30 -54.73 -15.18
N PHE A 279 38.39 -54.39 -13.89
CA PHE A 279 39.16 -55.18 -12.93
C PHE A 279 38.51 -56.54 -12.61
N GLU A 280 37.19 -56.63 -12.54
CA GLU A 280 36.47 -57.90 -12.38
C GLU A 280 36.67 -58.83 -13.58
N GLU A 281 36.59 -58.31 -14.80
CA GLU A 281 36.87 -59.06 -16.03
C GLU A 281 38.33 -59.53 -16.07
N LYS A 282 39.27 -58.66 -15.69
CA LYS A 282 40.69 -59.03 -15.62
C LYS A 282 40.92 -60.11 -14.56
N LYS A 283 40.30 -59.99 -13.39
CA LYS A 283 40.35 -60.99 -12.31
C LYS A 283 39.83 -62.33 -12.81
N SER A 284 38.64 -62.37 -13.43
CA SER A 284 38.05 -63.59 -13.98
C SER A 284 38.94 -64.24 -15.04
N LYS A 285 39.50 -63.44 -15.97
CA LYS A 285 40.46 -63.93 -16.98
C LYS A 285 41.69 -64.55 -16.32
N THR A 286 42.28 -63.87 -15.34
CA THR A 286 43.44 -64.40 -14.60
C THR A 286 43.09 -65.68 -13.85
N GLU A 287 41.93 -65.78 -13.20
CA GLU A 287 41.46 -67.01 -12.55
C GLU A 287 41.28 -68.17 -13.55
N THR A 288 40.72 -67.93 -14.74
CA THR A 288 40.65 -68.96 -15.79
C THR A 288 42.03 -69.37 -16.33
N ILE A 289 43.01 -68.47 -16.36
CA ILE A 289 44.38 -68.81 -16.76
C ILE A 289 45.06 -69.66 -15.68
N ILE A 290 44.91 -69.28 -14.40
CA ILE A 290 45.46 -70.03 -13.27
C ILE A 290 44.92 -71.47 -13.27
N THR A 291 43.60 -71.63 -13.41
CA THR A 291 42.98 -72.97 -13.46
C THR A 291 43.45 -73.80 -14.64
N LYS A 292 43.59 -73.21 -15.83
CA LYS A 292 44.18 -73.89 -17.00
C LYS A 292 45.63 -74.29 -16.76
N MET A 293 46.45 -73.40 -16.21
CA MET A 293 47.85 -73.68 -15.92
C MET A 293 48.00 -74.79 -14.87
N GLN A 294 47.16 -74.79 -13.83
CA GLN A 294 47.10 -75.88 -12.85
C GLN A 294 46.77 -77.22 -13.51
N SER A 295 45.75 -77.27 -14.38
CA SER A 295 45.41 -78.51 -15.09
C SER A 295 46.50 -79.00 -16.07
N ALA A 296 47.23 -78.06 -16.68
CA ALA A 296 48.33 -78.39 -17.60
C ALA A 296 49.56 -78.92 -16.83
N VAL A 297 49.86 -78.35 -15.66
CA VAL A 297 50.90 -78.86 -14.76
C VAL A 297 50.57 -80.28 -14.33
N GLU A 298 49.34 -80.54 -13.87
CA GLU A 298 48.90 -81.89 -13.48
C GLU A 298 49.01 -82.90 -14.64
N ALA A 299 48.69 -82.48 -15.87
CA ALA A 299 48.83 -83.33 -17.06
C ALA A 299 50.29 -83.62 -17.42
N LEU A 300 51.16 -82.60 -17.37
CA LEU A 300 52.60 -82.75 -17.65
C LEU A 300 53.30 -83.59 -16.59
N GLU A 301 52.95 -83.45 -15.32
CA GLU A 301 53.47 -84.31 -14.24
C GLU A 301 53.11 -85.78 -14.49
N LYS A 302 51.90 -86.05 -15.00
CA LYS A 302 51.49 -87.40 -15.37
C LYS A 302 52.27 -87.95 -16.58
N GLU A 303 52.43 -87.16 -17.64
CA GLU A 303 53.16 -87.55 -18.84
C GLU A 303 54.66 -87.78 -18.56
N LEU A 304 55.27 -86.94 -17.71
CA LEU A 304 56.66 -87.10 -17.27
C LEU A 304 56.85 -88.46 -16.58
N ASN A 305 55.94 -88.82 -15.68
CA ASN A 305 55.99 -90.11 -14.99
C ASN A 305 55.83 -91.30 -15.96
N GLU A 306 55.02 -91.17 -17.01
CA GLU A 306 54.87 -92.20 -18.06
C GLU A 306 56.15 -92.34 -18.92
N GLN A 307 56.75 -91.21 -19.31
CA GLN A 307 57.99 -91.18 -20.10
C GLN A 307 59.21 -91.68 -19.32
N GLU A 308 59.32 -91.40 -18.02
CA GLU A 308 60.37 -91.97 -17.17
C GLU A 308 60.32 -93.50 -17.16
N ILE A 309 59.12 -94.08 -17.10
CA ILE A 309 58.91 -95.54 -17.17
C ILE A 309 59.30 -96.10 -18.56
N GLU A 310 59.01 -95.38 -19.64
CA GLU A 310 59.31 -95.83 -21.02
C GLU A 310 60.80 -95.73 -21.36
N ASN A 311 61.47 -94.66 -20.94
CA ASN A 311 62.91 -94.46 -21.16
C ASN A 311 63.73 -95.55 -20.42
N GLU A 312 63.29 -95.95 -19.24
CA GLU A 312 63.89 -97.08 -18.52
C GLU A 312 63.77 -98.42 -19.27
N LYS A 313 62.73 -98.59 -20.12
CA LYS A 313 62.57 -99.78 -20.99
C LYS A 313 63.47 -99.71 -22.23
N VAL A 314 63.54 -98.55 -22.90
CA VAL A 314 64.31 -98.39 -24.14
C VAL A 314 65.82 -98.47 -23.87
N SER A 315 66.30 -97.90 -22.76
CA SER A 315 67.70 -98.04 -22.34
C SER A 315 68.13 -99.52 -22.24
N LYS A 316 67.26 -100.37 -21.67
CA LYS A 316 67.47 -101.83 -21.57
C LYS A 316 67.45 -102.53 -22.95
N GLN A 317 66.79 -101.97 -23.96
CA GLN A 317 66.75 -102.53 -25.31
C GLN A 317 67.96 -102.11 -26.17
N VAL A 318 68.48 -100.90 -25.97
CA VAL A 318 69.64 -100.39 -26.72
C VAL A 318 70.94 -101.03 -26.26
N GLU A 319 71.08 -101.33 -24.96
CA GLU A 319 72.21 -102.14 -24.44
C GLU A 319 72.25 -103.56 -25.04
N ALA A 320 71.14 -104.05 -25.60
CA ALA A 320 71.04 -105.41 -26.15
C ALA A 320 71.47 -105.53 -27.63
N GLN A 321 71.77 -104.44 -28.34
CA GLN A 321 72.06 -104.48 -29.78
C GLN A 321 73.49 -104.00 -30.10
N ASN A 322 74.33 -104.92 -30.58
CA ASN A 322 75.68 -104.64 -31.07
C ASN A 322 75.67 -104.45 -32.60
N LEU A 323 75.69 -103.20 -33.07
CA LEU A 323 75.81 -102.85 -34.49
C LEU A 323 77.29 -102.64 -34.88
N THR A 324 77.71 -103.16 -36.04
CA THR A 324 79.11 -103.16 -36.48
C THR A 324 79.50 -101.93 -37.31
N PRO A 325 80.80 -101.51 -37.28
CA PRO A 325 81.26 -100.24 -37.85
C PRO A 325 81.21 -100.12 -39.38
N GLU A 326 81.08 -101.21 -40.14
CA GLU A 326 81.12 -101.18 -41.61
C GLU A 326 79.81 -100.68 -42.25
N GLU A 327 78.66 -100.85 -41.57
CA GLU A 327 77.39 -100.26 -42.01
C GLU A 327 77.35 -98.74 -41.80
N ILE A 328 78.04 -98.26 -40.77
CA ILE A 328 78.15 -96.83 -40.44
C ILE A 328 78.90 -96.06 -41.54
N ASP A 329 79.93 -96.65 -42.14
CA ASP A 329 80.76 -95.94 -43.13
C ASP A 329 80.15 -95.95 -44.55
N ARG A 330 79.36 -96.97 -44.91
CA ARG A 330 78.51 -96.92 -46.12
C ARG A 330 77.42 -95.86 -45.99
N MET A 331 76.77 -95.75 -44.82
CA MET A 331 75.77 -94.71 -44.56
C MET A 331 76.35 -93.29 -44.60
N LYS A 332 77.59 -93.08 -44.10
CA LYS A 332 78.26 -91.77 -44.13
C LYS A 332 78.56 -91.29 -45.55
N SER A 333 78.97 -92.18 -46.46
CA SER A 333 79.28 -91.83 -47.86
C SER A 333 78.03 -91.35 -48.63
N THR A 334 76.92 -92.09 -48.52
CA THR A 334 75.63 -91.68 -49.09
C THR A 334 75.10 -90.40 -48.45
N ARG A 335 75.34 -90.19 -47.15
CA ARG A 335 74.96 -88.96 -46.44
C ARG A 335 75.65 -87.72 -47.02
N VAL A 336 76.91 -87.81 -47.42
CA VAL A 336 77.67 -86.66 -47.96
C VAL A 336 77.15 -86.25 -49.35
N GLN A 337 76.87 -87.21 -50.25
CA GLN A 337 76.32 -86.92 -51.58
C GLN A 337 74.89 -86.36 -51.52
N LEU A 338 74.06 -86.89 -50.62
CA LEU A 338 72.73 -86.34 -50.35
C LEU A 338 72.79 -84.97 -49.68
N SER A 339 73.78 -84.70 -48.82
CA SER A 339 73.96 -83.38 -48.20
C SER A 339 74.27 -82.29 -49.23
N ASP A 340 75.16 -82.57 -50.19
CA ASP A 340 75.56 -81.59 -51.21
C ASP A 340 74.42 -81.25 -52.18
N THR A 341 73.58 -82.22 -52.53
CA THR A 341 72.38 -81.98 -53.34
C THR A 341 71.30 -81.23 -52.56
N LEU A 342 71.15 -81.54 -51.27
CA LEU A 342 70.22 -80.87 -50.37
C LEU A 342 70.62 -79.40 -50.13
N ASP A 343 71.92 -79.09 -50.02
CA ASP A 343 72.38 -77.70 -49.85
C ASP A 343 72.20 -76.85 -51.12
N LYS A 344 72.35 -77.42 -52.32
CA LYS A 344 71.99 -76.73 -53.58
C LYS A 344 70.51 -76.41 -53.67
N HIS A 345 69.64 -77.37 -53.31
CA HIS A 345 68.19 -77.12 -53.28
C HIS A 345 67.79 -76.16 -52.16
N ARG A 346 68.45 -76.18 -50.99
CA ARG A 346 68.26 -75.18 -49.93
C ARG A 346 68.60 -73.77 -50.40
N GLN A 347 69.71 -73.59 -51.13
CA GLN A 347 70.07 -72.27 -51.65
C GLN A 347 69.08 -71.75 -52.71
N GLN A 348 68.53 -72.62 -53.57
CA GLN A 348 67.45 -72.21 -54.49
C GLN A 348 66.15 -71.91 -53.74
N MET A 349 65.80 -72.73 -52.75
CA MET A 349 64.63 -72.52 -51.90
C MET A 349 64.73 -71.20 -51.14
N GLU A 350 65.90 -70.83 -50.63
CA GLU A 350 66.09 -69.58 -49.89
C GLU A 350 65.99 -68.34 -50.79
N ARG A 351 66.47 -68.43 -52.05
CA ARG A 351 66.26 -67.36 -53.04
C ARG A 351 64.79 -67.17 -53.38
N ILE A 352 64.06 -68.27 -53.59
CA ILE A 352 62.62 -68.23 -53.88
C ILE A 352 61.85 -67.72 -52.66
N LYS A 353 62.17 -68.18 -51.45
CA LYS A 353 61.57 -67.68 -50.20
C LYS A 353 61.79 -66.19 -50.01
N LYS A 354 63.00 -65.69 -50.27
CA LYS A 354 63.28 -64.25 -50.18
C LYS A 354 62.47 -63.45 -51.20
N SER A 355 62.38 -63.94 -52.45
CA SER A 355 61.51 -63.33 -53.46
C SER A 355 60.03 -63.37 -53.07
N ASN A 356 59.57 -64.46 -52.44
CA ASN A 356 58.18 -64.59 -52.00
C ASN A 356 57.89 -63.66 -50.82
N TRP A 357 58.84 -63.51 -49.89
CA TRP A 357 58.76 -62.57 -48.78
C TRP A 357 58.71 -61.11 -49.25
N ASP A 358 59.54 -60.74 -50.24
CA ASP A 358 59.51 -59.40 -50.83
C ASP A 358 58.16 -59.12 -51.53
N LEU A 359 57.59 -60.11 -52.23
CA LEU A 359 56.26 -60.01 -52.84
C LEU A 359 55.13 -59.97 -51.79
N GLU A 360 55.23 -60.74 -50.71
CA GLU A 360 54.30 -60.69 -49.59
C GLU A 360 54.32 -59.32 -48.91
N ILE A 361 55.50 -58.72 -48.68
CA ILE A 361 55.62 -57.37 -48.13
C ILE A 361 54.98 -56.32 -49.04
N LEU A 362 55.19 -56.43 -50.36
CA LEU A 362 54.53 -55.53 -51.30
C LEU A 362 53.01 -55.72 -51.31
N SER A 363 52.54 -56.97 -51.23
CA SER A 363 51.11 -57.29 -51.13
C SER A 363 50.49 -56.79 -49.83
N THR A 364 51.17 -56.90 -48.69
CA THR A 364 50.67 -56.40 -47.40
C THR A 364 50.62 -54.88 -47.39
N LYS A 365 51.68 -54.21 -47.85
CA LYS A 365 51.69 -52.73 -47.97
C LYS A 365 50.57 -52.22 -48.88
N ALA A 366 50.32 -52.88 -50.01
CA ALA A 366 49.21 -52.52 -50.91
C ALA A 366 47.85 -52.76 -50.24
N ALA A 367 47.66 -53.87 -49.52
CA ALA A 367 46.44 -54.17 -48.79
C ALA A 367 46.17 -53.16 -47.66
N ASP A 368 47.20 -52.79 -46.87
CA ASP A 368 47.09 -51.83 -45.78
C ASP A 368 46.78 -50.41 -46.33
N SER A 369 47.36 -50.04 -47.47
CA SER A 369 47.03 -48.80 -48.16
C SER A 369 45.56 -48.77 -48.62
N LEU A 370 45.04 -49.90 -49.12
CA LEU A 370 43.65 -49.99 -49.57
C LEU A 370 42.67 -49.94 -48.37
N GLU A 371 43.00 -50.62 -47.28
CA GLU A 371 42.21 -50.58 -46.04
C GLU A 371 42.12 -49.15 -45.46
N ASN A 372 43.23 -48.40 -45.49
CA ASN A 372 43.23 -46.99 -45.08
C ASN A 372 42.32 -46.13 -45.96
N VAL A 373 42.31 -46.34 -47.28
CA VAL A 373 41.41 -45.61 -48.19
C VAL A 373 39.94 -45.93 -47.91
N VAL A 374 39.63 -47.20 -47.61
CA VAL A 374 38.27 -47.62 -47.22
C VAL A 374 37.87 -46.98 -45.89
N LYS A 375 38.74 -46.94 -44.89
CA LYS A 375 38.48 -46.25 -43.61
C LYS A 375 38.17 -44.78 -43.80
N VAL A 376 39.01 -44.06 -44.56
CA VAL A 376 38.77 -42.65 -44.87
C VAL A 376 37.44 -42.45 -45.60
N TYR A 377 37.08 -43.34 -46.51
CA TYR A 377 35.77 -43.29 -47.17
C TYR A 377 34.61 -43.51 -46.18
N MET A 378 34.69 -44.49 -45.28
CA MET A 378 33.64 -44.76 -44.29
C MET A 378 33.50 -43.59 -43.30
N GLU A 379 34.61 -43.00 -42.84
CA GLU A 379 34.60 -41.78 -42.00
C GLU A 379 33.93 -40.58 -42.71
N LEU A 380 34.16 -40.43 -44.02
CA LEU A 380 33.51 -39.39 -44.82
C LEU A 380 32.01 -39.68 -45.00
N CYS A 381 31.62 -40.94 -45.17
CA CYS A 381 30.21 -41.34 -45.25
C CYS A 381 29.48 -41.13 -43.90
N GLU A 382 30.15 -41.36 -42.78
CA GLU A 382 29.65 -41.04 -41.44
C GLU A 382 29.46 -39.54 -41.25
N ARG A 383 30.43 -38.70 -41.67
CA ARG A 383 30.32 -37.24 -41.57
C ARG A 383 29.17 -36.67 -42.41
N ILE A 384 28.88 -37.29 -43.54
CA ILE A 384 27.75 -36.90 -44.41
C ILE A 384 26.42 -37.50 -43.90
N GLY A 385 26.46 -38.39 -42.90
CA GLY A 385 25.28 -38.99 -42.26
C GLY A 385 24.61 -40.11 -43.07
N ILE A 386 25.33 -40.70 -44.02
CA ILE A 386 24.84 -41.80 -44.90
C ILE A 386 24.99 -43.17 -44.20
N VAL A 387 25.88 -43.28 -43.22
CA VAL A 387 26.12 -44.46 -42.37
C VAL A 387 26.30 -43.94 -40.93
N PRO A 388 25.61 -44.44 -39.89
CA PRO A 388 24.71 -45.60 -39.82
C PRO A 388 23.22 -45.25 -40.09
N GLY A 389 22.91 -44.01 -40.49
CA GLY A 389 21.54 -43.59 -40.79
C GLY A 389 21.08 -44.03 -42.19
N PRO A 390 19.77 -44.22 -42.45
CA PRO A 390 19.30 -44.57 -43.78
C PRO A 390 19.63 -43.43 -44.77
N PRO A 391 20.20 -43.72 -45.95
CA PRO A 391 20.40 -42.72 -46.98
C PRO A 391 19.06 -42.08 -47.39
N PRO A 392 19.08 -40.88 -47.99
CA PRO A 392 17.87 -40.22 -48.46
C PRO A 392 17.00 -41.17 -49.30
N GLU A 393 15.68 -41.09 -49.16
CA GLU A 393 14.70 -42.07 -49.69
C GLU A 393 14.90 -42.42 -51.18
N LYS A 394 15.40 -41.47 -51.99
CA LYS A 394 15.75 -41.66 -53.41
C LYS A 394 16.92 -42.65 -53.66
N TYR A 395 17.83 -42.84 -52.71
CA TYR A 395 19.06 -43.62 -52.85
C TYR A 395 19.13 -44.84 -51.91
N LEU A 396 18.00 -45.23 -51.31
CA LEU A 396 17.91 -46.39 -50.41
C LEU A 396 18.31 -47.72 -51.07
N HIS A 397 18.27 -47.79 -52.40
CA HIS A 397 18.65 -48.96 -53.20
C HIS A 397 20.17 -49.11 -53.40
N VAL A 398 20.98 -48.16 -52.94
CA VAL A 398 22.44 -48.17 -53.08
C VAL A 398 23.07 -48.46 -51.72
N GLN A 399 23.87 -49.54 -51.66
CA GLN A 399 24.64 -49.88 -50.47
C GLN A 399 25.93 -49.05 -50.44
N PHE A 400 26.04 -48.14 -49.48
CA PHE A 400 27.22 -47.28 -49.31
C PHE A 400 28.31 -47.90 -48.45
N ASP A 401 27.98 -48.97 -47.71
CA ASP A 401 28.93 -49.72 -46.89
C ASP A 401 29.88 -50.55 -47.75
N LEU A 402 31.18 -50.28 -47.61
CA LEU A 402 32.25 -51.02 -48.27
C LEU A 402 32.86 -52.03 -47.30
N ASP A 403 32.44 -53.29 -47.41
CA ASP A 403 33.07 -54.41 -46.71
C ASP A 403 34.30 -54.88 -47.50
N TYR A 404 35.49 -54.49 -47.01
CA TYR A 404 36.77 -54.89 -47.60
C TYR A 404 37.23 -56.24 -47.05
N SER A 405 37.38 -57.24 -47.93
CA SER A 405 37.89 -58.57 -47.56
C SER A 405 39.30 -58.81 -48.11
N ARG A 406 40.28 -58.88 -47.21
CA ARG A 406 41.69 -59.18 -47.50
C ARG A 406 41.91 -60.61 -48.06
N ALA A 407 40.94 -61.51 -47.88
CA ALA A 407 41.05 -62.93 -48.24
C ALA A 407 40.49 -63.28 -49.64
N ALA A 408 40.06 -62.29 -50.42
CA ALA A 408 39.50 -62.51 -51.74
C ALA A 408 40.56 -62.95 -52.76
N ALA A 409 40.22 -63.95 -53.59
CA ALA A 409 41.14 -64.53 -54.56
C ALA A 409 41.29 -63.70 -55.84
N THR A 410 40.30 -62.84 -56.14
CA THR A 410 40.32 -61.94 -57.30
C THR A 410 40.00 -60.50 -56.90
N PRO A 411 40.55 -59.48 -57.61
CA PRO A 411 40.27 -58.07 -57.33
C PRO A 411 38.79 -57.68 -57.37
N SER A 412 37.95 -58.47 -58.06
CA SER A 412 36.50 -58.26 -58.17
C SER A 412 35.71 -58.79 -56.97
N GLU A 413 36.31 -59.66 -56.15
CA GLU A 413 35.71 -60.24 -54.93
C GLU A 413 36.20 -59.54 -53.66
N MET A 414 37.16 -58.60 -53.77
CA MET A 414 37.73 -57.86 -52.62
C MET A 414 36.73 -56.91 -51.95
N PHE A 415 35.69 -56.50 -52.68
CA PHE A 415 34.58 -55.70 -52.21
C PHE A 415 33.28 -56.48 -52.46
N SER A 416 32.33 -56.43 -51.53
CA SER A 416 30.96 -56.92 -51.76
C SER A 416 30.43 -56.30 -53.07
N SER A 417 29.65 -57.06 -53.84
CA SER A 417 29.31 -56.91 -55.27
C SER A 417 28.67 -55.58 -55.73
N THR A 418 29.24 -54.46 -55.34
CA THR A 418 28.70 -53.12 -55.49
C THR A 418 29.62 -52.36 -56.43
N ASP A 419 29.08 -51.86 -57.54
CA ASP A 419 29.85 -51.08 -58.50
C ASP A 419 30.22 -49.71 -57.90
N ILE A 420 31.43 -49.62 -57.36
CA ILE A 420 31.98 -48.40 -56.73
C ILE A 420 32.00 -47.23 -57.72
N LYS A 421 32.30 -47.49 -59.00
CA LYS A 421 32.45 -46.44 -60.02
C LYS A 421 31.12 -45.99 -60.60
N GLY A 422 30.19 -46.92 -60.82
CA GLY A 422 28.90 -46.64 -61.45
C GLY A 422 27.77 -46.35 -60.47
N ALA A 423 27.61 -47.13 -59.40
CA ALA A 423 26.48 -46.99 -58.49
C ALA A 423 26.78 -45.98 -57.37
N ILE A 424 27.82 -46.23 -56.55
CA ILE A 424 28.12 -45.41 -55.37
C ILE A 424 28.50 -43.98 -55.76
N LYS A 425 29.42 -43.82 -56.71
CA LYS A 425 29.87 -42.50 -57.16
C LYS A 425 28.74 -41.65 -57.72
N ASN A 426 27.86 -42.22 -58.56
CA ASN A 426 26.76 -41.47 -59.16
C ASN A 426 25.69 -41.13 -58.11
N ALA A 427 25.44 -42.01 -57.13
CA ALA A 427 24.56 -41.72 -56.01
C ALA A 427 25.10 -40.60 -55.12
N LEU A 428 26.41 -40.58 -54.80
CA LEU A 428 27.04 -39.48 -54.06
C LEU A 428 26.99 -38.14 -54.82
N ILE A 429 27.18 -38.16 -56.14
CA ILE A 429 27.01 -36.98 -56.99
C ILE A 429 25.56 -36.50 -56.97
N GLY A 430 24.60 -37.42 -57.00
CA GLY A 430 23.17 -37.14 -56.88
C GLY A 430 22.81 -36.50 -55.53
N ILE A 431 23.26 -37.10 -54.42
CA ILE A 431 23.08 -36.56 -53.05
C ILE A 431 23.66 -35.15 -52.94
N ARG A 432 24.87 -34.92 -53.48
CA ARG A 432 25.46 -33.59 -53.50
C ARG A 432 24.60 -32.60 -54.29
N LYS A 433 24.03 -33.02 -55.42
CA LYS A 433 23.16 -32.18 -56.23
C LYS A 433 21.86 -31.86 -55.48
N ASP A 434 21.17 -32.86 -54.94
CA ASP A 434 19.94 -32.67 -54.14
C ASP A 434 20.19 -31.75 -52.93
N ALA A 435 21.35 -31.88 -52.26
CA ALA A 435 21.73 -31.00 -51.14
C ALA A 435 22.00 -29.56 -51.60
N THR A 436 22.62 -29.39 -52.77
CA THR A 436 22.87 -28.06 -53.37
C THR A 436 21.55 -27.42 -53.81
N ASP A 437 20.66 -28.19 -54.42
CA ASP A 437 19.34 -27.72 -54.85
C ASP A 437 18.49 -27.31 -53.63
N LYS A 438 18.48 -28.10 -52.55
CA LYS A 438 17.86 -27.72 -51.27
C LYS A 438 18.48 -26.48 -50.65
N HIS A 439 19.80 -26.33 -50.71
CA HIS A 439 20.45 -25.12 -50.23
C HIS A 439 19.98 -23.89 -51.02
N VAL A 440 19.89 -23.99 -52.35
CA VAL A 440 19.38 -22.91 -53.20
C VAL A 440 17.90 -22.61 -52.91
N GLU A 441 17.08 -23.63 -52.67
CA GLU A 441 15.67 -23.47 -52.27
C GLU A 441 15.55 -22.73 -50.94
N VAL A 442 16.28 -23.16 -49.90
CA VAL A 442 16.31 -22.50 -48.59
C VAL A 442 16.86 -21.08 -48.70
N GLU A 443 17.86 -20.84 -49.53
CA GLU A 443 18.41 -19.49 -49.75
C GLU A 443 17.38 -18.58 -50.43
N ASN A 444 16.65 -19.08 -51.41
CA ASN A 444 15.54 -18.34 -52.04
C ASN A 444 14.42 -18.05 -51.04
N ASP A 445 14.04 -19.03 -50.22
CA ASP A 445 13.04 -18.83 -49.15
C ASP A 445 13.52 -17.79 -48.12
N ASN A 446 14.82 -17.79 -47.79
CA ASN A 446 15.43 -16.80 -46.91
C ASN A 446 15.36 -15.39 -47.53
N ILE A 447 15.64 -15.25 -48.83
CA ILE A 447 15.48 -13.98 -49.55
C ILE A 447 14.02 -13.51 -49.49
N ILE A 448 13.05 -14.39 -49.76
CA ILE A 448 11.62 -14.04 -49.69
C ILE A 448 11.22 -13.63 -48.27
N LEU A 449 11.70 -14.34 -47.25
CA LEU A 449 11.45 -13.98 -45.86
C LEU A 449 12.09 -12.64 -45.49
N GLN A 450 13.30 -12.35 -45.97
CA GLN A 450 13.94 -11.05 -45.79
C GLN A 450 13.14 -9.92 -46.45
N GLU A 451 12.63 -10.11 -47.66
CA GLU A 451 11.74 -9.14 -48.31
C GLU A 451 10.44 -8.92 -47.52
N GLN A 452 9.88 -9.99 -46.93
CA GLN A 452 8.70 -9.87 -46.06
C GLN A 452 9.02 -9.10 -44.78
N VAL A 453 10.18 -9.36 -44.17
CA VAL A 453 10.65 -8.62 -42.98
C VAL A 453 10.82 -7.14 -43.32
N GLN A 454 11.49 -6.82 -44.43
CA GLN A 454 11.67 -5.43 -44.88
C GLN A 454 10.33 -4.73 -45.12
N ARG A 455 9.36 -5.42 -45.74
CA ARG A 455 8.01 -4.87 -45.93
C ARG A 455 7.30 -4.59 -44.61
N VAL A 456 7.43 -5.47 -43.63
CA VAL A 456 6.86 -5.27 -42.29
C VAL A 456 7.56 -4.11 -41.58
N GLU A 457 8.88 -4.00 -41.70
CA GLU A 457 9.65 -2.86 -41.17
C GLU A 457 9.19 -1.54 -41.78
N GLU A 458 9.00 -1.47 -43.10
CA GLU A 458 8.44 -0.30 -43.79
C GLU A 458 7.03 0.06 -43.27
N LEU A 459 6.16 -0.93 -43.07
CA LEU A 459 4.83 -0.71 -42.49
C LEU A 459 4.88 -0.22 -41.04
N VAL A 460 5.85 -0.70 -40.26
CA VAL A 460 6.09 -0.24 -38.88
C VAL A 460 6.53 1.22 -38.89
N VAL A 461 7.45 1.59 -39.79
CA VAL A 461 7.89 2.99 -39.94
C VAL A 461 6.72 3.87 -40.37
N GLU A 462 5.93 3.48 -41.38
CA GLU A 462 4.75 4.23 -41.82
C GLU A 462 3.73 4.39 -40.67
N SER A 463 3.53 3.34 -39.86
CA SER A 463 2.66 3.41 -38.69
C SER A 463 3.22 4.33 -37.61
N GLN A 464 4.55 4.34 -37.40
CA GLN A 464 5.20 5.24 -36.45
C GLN A 464 5.07 6.70 -36.90
N GLU A 465 5.26 6.99 -38.18
CA GLU A 465 5.04 8.33 -38.75
C GLU A 465 3.59 8.79 -38.57
N LYS A 466 2.61 7.91 -38.82
CA LYS A 466 1.19 8.21 -38.57
C LYS A 466 0.91 8.49 -37.09
N VAL A 467 1.53 7.73 -36.19
CA VAL A 467 1.40 7.97 -34.74
C VAL A 467 1.99 9.32 -34.37
N GLN A 468 3.17 9.67 -34.91
CA GLN A 468 3.80 10.98 -34.70
C GLN A 468 2.94 12.13 -35.26
N GLU A 469 2.35 11.96 -36.43
CA GLU A 469 1.45 12.95 -37.02
C GLU A 469 0.19 13.15 -36.17
N ILE A 470 -0.43 12.06 -35.69
CA ILE A 470 -1.60 12.12 -34.81
C ILE A 470 -1.23 12.72 -33.46
N SER A 471 -0.06 12.39 -32.88
CA SER A 471 0.37 12.97 -31.62
C SER A 471 0.63 14.47 -31.75
N ALA A 472 1.24 14.92 -32.85
CA ALA A 472 1.43 16.34 -33.13
C ALA A 472 0.09 17.07 -33.32
N LYS A 473 -0.88 16.45 -34.02
CA LYS A 473 -2.25 16.98 -34.12
C LYS A 473 -2.94 17.04 -32.76
N LEU A 474 -2.74 16.04 -31.91
CA LEU A 474 -3.31 16.02 -30.56
C LEU A 474 -2.70 17.11 -29.68
N GLU A 475 -1.39 17.34 -29.77
CA GLU A 475 -0.70 18.38 -29.01
C GLU A 475 -1.11 19.79 -29.44
N THR A 476 -1.24 20.02 -30.76
CA THR A 476 -1.78 21.28 -31.29
C THR A 476 -3.23 21.51 -30.88
N MET A 477 -4.09 20.48 -30.91
CA MET A 477 -5.48 20.57 -30.44
C MET A 477 -5.57 20.81 -28.92
N LYS A 478 -4.68 20.21 -28.12
CA LYS A 478 -4.57 20.48 -26.68
C LYS A 478 -4.18 21.94 -26.43
N ALA A 479 -3.16 22.44 -27.12
CA ALA A 479 -2.75 23.84 -27.01
C ALA A 479 -3.90 24.80 -27.40
N GLN A 480 -4.66 24.49 -28.45
CA GLN A 480 -5.85 25.26 -28.81
C GLN A 480 -6.94 25.19 -27.74
N THR A 481 -7.18 24.02 -27.15
CA THR A 481 -8.16 23.85 -26.08
C THR A 481 -7.76 24.62 -24.82
N ASP A 482 -6.47 24.60 -24.47
CA ASP A 482 -5.94 25.34 -23.32
C ASP A 482 -6.00 26.86 -23.55
N ASP A 483 -5.69 27.32 -24.77
CA ASP A 483 -5.84 28.73 -25.16
C ASP A 483 -7.31 29.18 -25.12
N GLU A 484 -8.23 28.39 -25.67
CA GLU A 484 -9.68 28.66 -25.60
C GLU A 484 -10.19 28.66 -24.16
N LYS A 485 -9.71 27.72 -23.32
CA LYS A 485 -10.07 27.67 -21.89
C LYS A 485 -9.54 28.91 -21.16
N SER A 486 -8.31 29.32 -21.43
CA SER A 486 -7.72 30.55 -20.87
C SER A 486 -8.51 31.79 -21.31
N ARG A 487 -8.87 31.88 -22.60
CA ARG A 487 -9.70 32.95 -23.15
C ARG A 487 -11.09 32.99 -22.50
N MET A 488 -11.74 31.83 -22.38
CA MET A 488 -13.05 31.70 -21.74
C MET A 488 -12.97 32.06 -20.25
N GLN A 489 -11.91 31.67 -19.54
CA GLN A 489 -11.70 32.03 -18.15
C GLN A 489 -11.47 33.55 -17.99
N ALA A 490 -10.71 34.16 -18.89
CA ALA A 490 -10.53 35.61 -18.92
C ALA A 490 -11.86 36.34 -19.20
N GLU A 491 -12.65 35.87 -20.16
CA GLU A 491 -13.97 36.43 -20.47
C GLU A 491 -14.96 36.28 -19.31
N VAL A 492 -15.00 35.11 -18.65
CA VAL A 492 -15.81 34.90 -17.44
C VAL A 492 -15.36 35.81 -16.31
N SER A 493 -14.04 36.01 -16.13
CA SER A 493 -13.52 36.93 -15.11
C SER A 493 -13.89 38.39 -15.40
N ALA A 494 -13.81 38.82 -16.65
CA ALA A 494 -14.22 40.16 -17.09
C ALA A 494 -15.73 40.34 -16.93
N SER A 495 -16.54 39.39 -17.40
CA SER A 495 -18.00 39.41 -17.24
C SER A 495 -18.42 39.42 -15.76
N ASN A 496 -17.73 38.67 -14.90
CA ASN A 496 -17.98 38.72 -13.45
C ASN A 496 -17.60 40.07 -12.85
N SER A 497 -16.54 40.73 -13.34
CA SER A 497 -16.19 42.09 -12.92
C SER A 497 -17.27 43.09 -13.33
N GLU A 498 -17.69 43.06 -14.60
CA GLU A 498 -18.77 43.90 -15.12
C GLU A 498 -20.09 43.64 -14.38
N MET A 499 -20.39 42.37 -14.05
CA MET A 499 -21.57 42.01 -13.27
C MET A 499 -21.50 42.57 -11.85
N ARG A 500 -20.34 42.52 -11.18
CA ARG A 500 -20.16 43.15 -9.86
C ARG A 500 -20.32 44.66 -9.92
N GLU A 501 -19.76 45.32 -10.93
CA GLU A 501 -19.93 46.75 -11.14
C GLU A 501 -21.41 47.10 -11.39
N ALA A 502 -22.11 46.32 -12.22
CA ALA A 502 -23.53 46.50 -12.47
C ALA A 502 -24.39 46.24 -11.22
N GLU A 503 -24.08 45.20 -10.43
CA GLU A 503 -24.74 44.90 -9.15
C GLU A 503 -24.52 46.04 -8.14
N GLN A 504 -23.32 46.61 -8.08
CA GLN A 504 -23.02 47.75 -7.22
C GLN A 504 -23.79 48.99 -7.68
N LEU A 505 -23.81 49.30 -8.98
CA LEU A 505 -24.60 50.40 -9.52
C LEU A 505 -26.10 50.20 -9.28
N LEU A 506 -26.60 48.96 -9.38
CA LEU A 506 -27.99 48.63 -9.11
C LEU A 506 -28.32 48.76 -7.62
N HIS A 507 -27.42 48.33 -6.74
CA HIS A 507 -27.55 48.53 -5.30
C HIS A 507 -27.57 50.02 -4.95
N ASP A 508 -26.67 50.82 -5.52
CA ASP A 508 -26.62 52.27 -5.31
C ASP A 508 -27.85 52.98 -5.87
N ALA A 509 -28.32 52.58 -7.05
CA ALA A 509 -29.56 53.07 -7.64
C ALA A 509 -30.78 52.71 -6.78
N GLN A 510 -30.85 51.49 -6.24
CA GLN A 510 -31.90 51.08 -5.31
C GLN A 510 -31.83 51.86 -4.00
N ALA A 511 -30.64 52.07 -3.44
CA ALA A 511 -30.43 52.85 -2.23
C ALA A 511 -30.86 54.31 -2.46
N ASN A 512 -30.49 54.90 -3.60
CA ASN A 512 -30.89 56.25 -3.98
C ASN A 512 -32.39 56.36 -4.26
N ALA A 513 -33.00 55.37 -4.91
CA ALA A 513 -34.44 55.30 -5.11
C ALA A 513 -35.19 55.19 -3.78
N ARG A 514 -34.71 54.35 -2.84
CA ARG A 514 -35.27 54.26 -1.47
C ARG A 514 -35.15 55.58 -0.73
N LYS A 515 -34.00 56.26 -0.81
CA LYS A 515 -33.81 57.62 -0.25
C LYS A 515 -34.77 58.62 -0.89
N GLY A 516 -34.96 58.56 -2.21
CA GLY A 516 -35.89 59.41 -2.95
C GLY A 516 -37.35 59.17 -2.55
N VAL A 517 -37.76 57.92 -2.40
CA VAL A 517 -39.08 57.54 -1.89
C VAL A 517 -39.28 58.06 -0.47
N LEU A 518 -38.28 57.89 0.41
CA LEU A 518 -38.34 58.41 1.77
C LEU A 518 -38.45 59.95 1.80
N ALA A 519 -37.67 60.65 0.96
CA ALA A 519 -37.72 62.11 0.86
C ALA A 519 -39.08 62.59 0.31
N LEU A 520 -39.64 61.88 -0.68
CA LEU A 520 -40.98 62.16 -1.19
C LEU A 520 -42.06 61.90 -0.15
N ASP A 521 -41.95 60.82 0.64
CA ASP A 521 -42.89 60.52 1.71
C ASP A 521 -42.82 61.57 2.83
N GLN A 522 -41.63 61.99 3.24
CA GLN A 522 -41.45 63.11 4.18
C GLN A 522 -42.03 64.42 3.61
N ARG A 523 -41.86 64.68 2.32
CA ARG A 523 -42.44 65.85 1.66
C ARG A 523 -43.97 65.75 1.59
N TYR A 524 -44.51 64.57 1.31
CA TYR A 524 -45.95 64.31 1.31
C TYR A 524 -46.54 64.52 2.70
N GLN A 525 -45.93 63.97 3.74
CA GLN A 525 -46.35 64.17 5.13
C GLN A 525 -46.29 65.64 5.54
N SER A 526 -45.23 66.37 5.18
CA SER A 526 -45.14 67.81 5.49
C SER A 526 -46.18 68.64 4.72
N LEU A 527 -46.46 68.30 3.46
CA LEU A 527 -47.49 68.97 2.67
C LEU A 527 -48.90 68.64 3.16
N MET A 528 -49.14 67.41 3.60
CA MET A 528 -50.38 66.99 4.26
C MET A 528 -50.59 67.77 5.56
N PHE A 529 -49.55 67.90 6.38
CA PHE A 529 -49.61 68.73 7.58
C PHE A 529 -49.89 70.20 7.27
N GLN A 530 -49.25 70.76 6.23
CA GLN A 530 -49.53 72.12 5.77
C GLN A 530 -50.97 72.26 5.28
N TYR A 531 -51.49 71.28 4.54
CA TYR A 531 -52.86 71.26 4.06
C TYR A 531 -53.87 71.20 5.22
N ASP A 532 -53.66 70.31 6.19
CA ASP A 532 -54.52 70.21 7.39
C ASP A 532 -54.51 71.49 8.21
N ASN A 533 -53.34 72.13 8.35
CA ASN A 533 -53.22 73.41 9.02
C ASN A 533 -53.94 74.54 8.25
N LEU A 534 -53.85 74.53 6.92
CA LEU A 534 -54.54 75.50 6.07
C LEU A 534 -56.06 75.28 6.08
N LEU A 535 -56.51 74.03 6.14
CA LEU A 535 -57.92 73.67 6.30
C LEU A 535 -58.45 74.17 7.65
N SER A 536 -57.71 73.93 8.73
CA SER A 536 -58.04 74.38 10.09
C SER A 536 -58.07 75.90 10.18
N THR A 537 -57.07 76.60 9.65
CA THR A 537 -57.07 78.07 9.62
C THR A 537 -58.20 78.64 8.76
N THR A 538 -58.50 78.03 7.61
CA THR A 538 -59.64 78.45 6.78
C THR A 538 -60.98 78.23 7.49
N GLN A 539 -61.14 77.10 8.20
CA GLN A 539 -62.32 76.83 9.03
C GLN A 539 -62.44 77.84 10.17
N ASN A 540 -61.34 78.19 10.84
CA ASN A 540 -61.31 79.21 11.88
C ASN A 540 -61.67 80.59 11.32
N SER A 541 -61.07 81.01 10.20
CA SER A 541 -61.41 82.27 9.55
C SER A 541 -62.85 82.28 9.03
N GLN A 542 -63.40 81.15 8.57
CA GLN A 542 -64.81 81.03 8.21
C GLN A 542 -65.72 81.18 9.44
N GLN A 543 -65.34 80.60 10.58
CA GLN A 543 -66.07 80.79 11.85
C GLN A 543 -65.98 82.24 12.33
N GLU A 544 -64.80 82.87 12.28
CA GLU A 544 -64.60 84.28 12.62
C GLU A 544 -65.42 85.20 11.73
N LEU A 545 -65.37 85.01 10.40
CA LEU A 545 -66.18 85.78 9.45
C LEU A 545 -67.68 85.53 9.66
N SER A 546 -68.09 84.30 9.97
CA SER A 546 -69.48 84.00 10.31
C SER A 546 -69.90 84.69 11.60
N GLN A 547 -69.04 84.78 12.61
CA GLN A 547 -69.31 85.54 13.84
C GLN A 547 -69.38 87.04 13.56
N GLU A 548 -68.49 87.57 12.72
CA GLU A 548 -68.46 88.97 12.34
C GLU A 548 -69.70 89.34 11.52
N VAL A 549 -70.12 88.51 10.57
CA VAL A 549 -71.39 88.68 9.84
C VAL A 549 -72.58 88.62 10.78
N VAL A 550 -72.60 87.69 11.76
CA VAL A 550 -73.66 87.67 12.78
C VAL A 550 -73.64 88.95 13.61
N SER A 551 -72.47 89.49 13.95
CA SER A 551 -72.33 90.77 14.66
C SER A 551 -72.87 91.94 13.83
N ILE A 552 -72.47 92.06 12.56
CA ILE A 552 -72.94 93.11 11.64
C ILE A 552 -74.45 92.99 11.42
N VAL A 553 -74.98 91.78 11.23
CA VAL A 553 -76.43 91.56 11.12
C VAL A 553 -77.13 91.97 12.40
N THR A 554 -76.55 91.72 13.58
CA THR A 554 -77.08 92.16 14.86
C THR A 554 -77.05 93.69 14.98
N GLU A 555 -75.97 94.35 14.55
CA GLU A 555 -75.88 95.82 14.48
C GLU A 555 -76.91 96.41 13.51
N ILE A 556 -77.11 95.81 12.34
CA ILE A 556 -78.14 96.23 11.37
C ILE A 556 -79.54 96.00 11.95
N ILE A 557 -79.80 94.91 12.67
CA ILE A 557 -81.07 94.69 13.37
C ILE A 557 -81.27 95.76 14.43
N ASN A 558 -80.24 96.10 15.21
CA ASN A 558 -80.29 97.15 16.23
C ASN A 558 -80.50 98.54 15.59
N LEU A 559 -79.85 98.83 14.47
CA LEU A 559 -80.04 100.07 13.71
C LEU A 559 -81.43 100.13 13.09
N LYS A 560 -81.95 99.02 12.55
CA LYS A 560 -83.32 98.92 12.07
C LYS A 560 -84.29 99.18 13.22
N GLN A 561 -84.10 98.57 14.39
CA GLN A 561 -84.92 98.82 15.57
C GLN A 561 -84.83 100.29 16.02
N TYR A 562 -83.65 100.91 15.96
CA TYR A 562 -83.45 102.32 16.29
C TYR A 562 -84.14 103.26 15.29
N VAL A 563 -84.00 103.00 13.99
CA VAL A 563 -84.68 103.75 12.91
C VAL A 563 -86.18 103.56 12.97
N GLN A 564 -86.65 102.33 13.21
CA GLN A 564 -88.08 102.07 13.39
C GLN A 564 -88.64 102.81 14.61
N ARG A 565 -87.88 102.89 15.70
CA ARG A 565 -88.24 103.65 16.90
C ARG A 565 -88.26 105.16 16.65
N THR A 566 -87.28 105.70 15.92
CA THR A 566 -87.27 107.12 15.53
C THR A 566 -88.34 107.46 14.49
N ILE A 567 -88.71 106.53 13.61
CA ILE A 567 -89.86 106.69 12.71
C ILE A 567 -91.18 106.64 13.51
N GLU A 568 -91.33 105.74 14.46
CA GLU A 568 -92.48 105.72 15.37
C GLU A 568 -92.56 107.02 16.20
N ASP A 569 -91.43 107.55 16.67
CA ASP A 569 -91.37 108.81 17.42
C ASP A 569 -91.66 110.05 16.53
N THR A 570 -91.25 110.03 15.25
CA THR A 570 -91.55 111.10 14.28
C THR A 570 -92.97 111.04 13.72
N ILE A 571 -93.55 109.84 13.58
CA ILE A 571 -94.98 109.67 13.27
C ILE A 571 -95.81 110.19 14.45
N LYS A 572 -95.46 109.86 15.70
CA LYS A 572 -96.12 110.44 16.88
C LYS A 572 -95.96 111.96 16.94
N PHE A 573 -94.79 112.50 16.61
CA PHE A 573 -94.55 113.94 16.56
C PHE A 573 -95.38 114.66 15.47
N ALA A 574 -95.65 113.99 14.33
CA ALA A 574 -96.48 114.49 13.23
C ALA A 574 -97.99 114.27 13.45
N GLU A 575 -98.39 113.41 14.38
CA GLU A 575 -99.80 113.25 14.80
C GLU A 575 -100.18 114.19 15.96
N GLU A 576 -99.19 114.80 16.63
CA GLU A 576 -99.38 115.72 17.78
C GLU A 576 -99.16 117.22 17.46
N ASN A 577 -98.79 117.58 16.22
CA ASN A 577 -98.71 118.96 15.70
C ASN A 577 -99.30 119.08 14.30
#